data_AF-A0A7X5VKI8-F1
#
_entry.id   AF-A0A7X5VKI8-F1
#
_cell.length_a   1.000
_cell.length_b   1.000
_cell.length_c   1.000
_cell.angle_alpha   90.00
_cell.angle_beta   90.00
_cell.angle_gamma   90.00
#
_symmetry.space_group_name_H-M   'P 1'
#
loop_
_entity.id
_entity.type
_entity.pdbx_description
1 polymer ?
#
loop_
_entity_poly.entity_id
_entity_poly.type
_entity_poly.pdbx_seq_one_letter_code
_entity_poly.pdbx_strand_id
1 'polypeptide(L)'
;VEHNCFVCHSVKAFDIQSPTDKGPDLSLAPDDVRARFNKTVEEFMFDPTGTMKIILESQIVLTDEQKWEAVNKIMKAYDIVKNRSEEGSAE
;
A
#
# COMPACT_ATOMS: atom_id res chain seq x y z
N VAL A 1 12.59 0.15 -1.68
CA VAL A 1 12.51 -1.33 -1.69
C VAL A 1 12.95 -1.94 -0.35
N GLU A 2 13.60 -1.17 0.53
CA GLU A 2 14.31 -1.66 1.72
C GLU A 2 13.46 -2.33 2.82
N HIS A 3 12.15 -2.07 2.89
CA HIS A 3 11.31 -2.58 3.99
C HIS A 3 10.44 -3.80 3.63
N ASN A 4 10.78 -4.52 2.55
CA ASN A 4 10.17 -5.82 2.21
C ASN A 4 8.64 -5.87 2.02
N CYS A 5 7.94 -4.74 1.89
CA CYS A 5 6.49 -4.73 1.63
C CYS A 5 6.12 -5.53 0.36
N PHE A 6 7.01 -5.53 -0.64
CA PHE A 6 6.85 -6.25 -1.91
C PHE A 6 6.90 -7.78 -1.78
N VAL A 7 7.44 -8.31 -0.68
CA VAL A 7 7.47 -9.76 -0.43
C VAL A 7 6.05 -10.30 -0.29
N CYS A 8 5.14 -9.50 0.28
CA CYS A 8 3.75 -9.88 0.50
C CYS A 8 2.77 -9.20 -0.46
N HIS A 9 3.11 -8.02 -0.98
CA HIS A 9 2.20 -7.21 -1.79
C HIS A 9 2.74 -6.92 -3.18
N SER A 10 1.89 -7.07 -4.19
CA SER A 10 2.18 -6.59 -5.54
C SER A 10 2.01 -5.06 -5.62
N VAL A 11 2.65 -4.41 -6.60
CA VAL A 11 2.51 -2.97 -6.87
C VAL A 11 2.41 -2.74 -8.37
N LYS A 12 1.20 -2.84 -8.90
CA LYS A 12 0.90 -2.71 -10.34
C LYS A 12 1.35 -1.39 -10.96
N ALA A 13 1.35 -0.30 -10.19
CA ALA A 13 1.86 1.00 -10.65
C ALA A 13 3.30 0.93 -11.20
N PHE A 14 4.11 -0.01 -10.68
CA PHE A 14 5.52 -0.18 -11.03
C PHE A 14 5.82 -1.58 -11.60
N ASP A 15 4.81 -2.32 -12.01
CA ASP A 15 4.93 -3.68 -12.55
C ASP A 15 5.69 -4.63 -11.62
N ILE A 16 5.55 -4.42 -10.31
CA ILE A 16 6.16 -5.27 -9.29
C ILE A 16 5.17 -6.35 -8.89
N GLN A 17 5.53 -7.60 -9.15
CA GLN A 17 4.77 -8.76 -8.70
C GLN A 17 5.35 -9.33 -7.40
N SER A 18 4.48 -9.56 -6.43
CA SER A 18 4.87 -10.21 -5.18
C SER A 18 5.19 -11.68 -5.39
N PRO A 19 6.25 -12.22 -4.76
CA PRO A 19 6.53 -13.65 -4.79
C PRO A 19 5.51 -14.47 -3.97
N THR A 20 4.80 -13.86 -3.02
CA THR A 20 3.83 -14.57 -2.17
C THR A 20 2.40 -14.12 -2.35
N ASP A 21 2.19 -12.87 -2.82
CA ASP A 21 0.88 -12.29 -3.13
C ASP A 21 -0.18 -12.47 -2.03
N LYS A 22 0.27 -12.44 -0.77
CA LYS A 22 -0.56 -12.63 0.41
C LYS A 22 -1.39 -11.39 0.75
N GLY A 23 -0.85 -10.22 0.41
CA GLY A 23 -1.45 -8.93 0.67
C GLY A 23 -2.02 -8.31 -0.61
N PRO A 24 -3.03 -7.43 -0.49
CA PRO A 24 -3.59 -6.74 -1.66
C PRO A 24 -2.59 -5.78 -2.30
N ASP A 25 -2.82 -5.39 -3.54
CA ASP A 25 -1.91 -4.50 -4.28
C ASP A 25 -1.76 -3.13 -3.58
N LEU A 26 -0.53 -2.69 -3.30
CA LEU A 26 -0.31 -1.42 -2.60
C LEU A 26 -0.71 -0.20 -3.43
N SER A 27 -0.74 -0.30 -4.76
CA SER A 27 -1.25 0.76 -5.62
C SER A 27 -2.77 0.93 -5.53
N LEU A 28 -3.48 0.03 -4.86
CA LEU A 28 -4.91 0.14 -4.55
C LEU A 28 -5.18 0.30 -3.05
N ALA A 29 -4.12 0.37 -2.23
CA ALA A 29 -4.27 0.42 -0.78
C ALA A 29 -5.19 1.53 -0.28
N PRO A 30 -5.21 2.77 -0.83
CA PRO A 30 -6.17 3.80 -0.40
C PRO A 30 -7.64 3.39 -0.51
N ASP A 31 -8.02 2.73 -1.60
CA ASP A 31 -9.39 2.24 -1.78
C ASP A 31 -9.66 1.06 -0.84
N ASP A 32 -8.71 0.14 -0.71
CA ASP A 32 -8.85 -1.04 0.14
C ASP A 32 -8.99 -0.70 1.63
N VAL A 33 -8.15 0.18 2.16
CA VAL A 33 -8.22 0.57 3.58
C VAL A 33 -9.49 1.34 3.90
N ARG A 34 -9.95 2.18 2.96
CA ARG A 34 -11.23 2.89 3.10
C ARG A 34 -12.39 1.91 3.09
N ALA A 35 -12.44 1.00 2.13
CA ALA A 35 -13.54 0.05 1.98
C ALA A 35 -13.61 -0.95 3.14
N ARG A 36 -12.46 -1.40 3.66
CA ARG A 36 -12.39 -2.47 4.67
C ARG A 36 -12.41 -1.95 6.10
N PHE A 37 -11.82 -0.79 6.34
CA PHE A 37 -11.56 -0.28 7.70
C PHE A 37 -12.11 1.13 7.93
N ASN A 38 -12.67 1.79 6.91
CA ASN A 38 -13.13 3.17 6.96
C ASN A 38 -12.05 4.14 7.48
N LYS A 39 -10.80 3.89 7.07
CA LYS A 39 -9.61 4.70 7.38
C LYS A 39 -8.95 5.17 6.09
N THR A 40 -8.16 6.22 6.18
CA THR A 40 -7.16 6.61 5.18
C THR A 40 -5.90 5.72 5.29
N VAL A 41 -5.02 5.74 4.27
CA VAL A 41 -3.72 5.04 4.34
C VAL A 41 -2.87 5.59 5.47
N GLU A 42 -2.87 6.90 5.66
CA GLU A 42 -2.16 7.56 6.76
C GLU A 42 -2.62 7.02 8.11
N GLU A 43 -3.91 7.12 8.41
CA GLU A 43 -4.47 6.59 9.66
C GLU A 43 -4.17 5.10 9.84
N PHE A 44 -4.21 4.32 8.76
CA PHE A 44 -3.89 2.90 8.82
C PHE A 44 -2.39 2.63 9.09
N MET A 45 -1.48 3.44 8.55
CA MET A 45 -0.03 3.27 8.79
C MET A 45 0.36 3.63 10.23
N PHE A 46 -0.35 4.57 10.85
CA PHE A 46 -0.10 4.99 12.23
C PHE A 46 -0.90 4.19 13.26
N ASP A 47 -2.09 3.71 12.90
CA ASP A 47 -2.95 2.84 13.71
C ASP A 47 -3.43 1.63 12.88
N PRO A 48 -2.53 0.67 12.59
CA PRO A 48 -2.84 -0.48 11.74
C PRO A 48 -3.83 -1.43 12.41
N THR A 49 -4.57 -2.15 11.57
CA THR A 49 -5.61 -3.09 12.03
C THR A 49 -5.41 -4.47 11.37
N GLY A 50 -5.88 -5.52 12.04
CA GLY A 50 -5.77 -6.90 11.54
C GLY A 50 -4.33 -7.38 11.45
N THR A 51 -4.02 -8.19 10.42
CA THR A 51 -2.69 -8.79 10.24
C THR A 51 -1.57 -7.75 10.13
N MET A 52 -1.84 -6.60 9.49
CA MET A 52 -0.82 -5.56 9.32
C MET A 52 -0.39 -4.92 10.64
N LYS A 53 -1.25 -4.93 11.67
CA LYS A 53 -0.84 -4.51 13.02
C LYS A 53 0.30 -5.38 13.54
N ILE A 54 0.13 -6.70 13.47
CA ILE A 54 1.13 -7.67 13.92
C ILE A 54 2.42 -7.50 13.10
N ILE A 55 2.31 -7.36 11.77
CA ILE A 55 3.47 -7.19 10.90
C ILE A 55 4.25 -5.90 11.22
N LEU A 56 3.58 -4.76 11.34
CA LEU A 56 4.22 -3.47 11.60
C LEU A 56 4.75 -3.32 13.02
N GLU A 57 4.24 -4.09 13.97
CA GLU A 57 4.74 -4.12 15.36
C GLU A 57 5.87 -5.13 15.57
N SER A 58 6.03 -6.15 14.72
CA SER A 58 6.98 -7.26 14.98
C SER A 58 7.99 -7.57 13.88
N GLN A 59 7.63 -7.45 12.61
CA GLN A 59 8.47 -7.89 11.48
C GLN A 59 9.02 -6.72 10.68
N ILE A 60 8.20 -5.69 10.46
CA ILE A 60 8.55 -4.51 9.69
C ILE A 60 8.29 -3.29 10.58
N VAL A 61 9.13 -3.14 11.61
CA VAL A 61 9.03 -2.01 12.54
C VAL A 61 9.56 -0.76 11.85
N LEU A 62 8.68 0.22 11.66
CA LEU A 62 8.97 1.48 10.99
C LEU A 62 9.03 2.64 11.98
N THR A 63 9.98 3.57 11.79
CA THR A 63 9.92 4.88 12.43
C THR A 63 8.78 5.71 11.85
N ASP A 64 8.42 6.80 12.52
CA ASP A 64 7.37 7.69 12.03
C ASP A 64 7.76 8.35 10.69
N GLU A 65 9.04 8.67 10.46
CA GLU A 65 9.48 9.14 9.14
C GLU A 65 9.29 8.07 8.06
N GLN A 66 9.61 6.81 8.37
CA GLN A 66 9.45 5.70 7.42
C GLN A 66 7.97 5.40 7.14
N LYS A 67 7.08 5.56 8.13
CA LYS A 67 5.63 5.46 7.90
C LYS A 67 5.16 6.54 6.93
N TRP A 68 5.59 7.79 7.13
CA TRP A 68 5.26 8.88 6.20
C TRP A 68 5.82 8.64 4.80
N GLU A 69 7.04 8.13 4.69
CA GLU A 69 7.62 7.77 3.40
C GLU A 69 6.81 6.66 2.71
N ALA A 70 6.34 5.66 3.46
CA ALA A 70 5.47 4.61 2.94
C ALA A 70 4.12 5.18 2.46
N VAL A 71 3.47 6.06 3.24
CA VAL A 71 2.24 6.76 2.84
C VAL A 71 2.44 7.49 1.52
N ASN A 72 3.50 8.30 1.39
CA ASN A 72 3.78 9.06 0.18
C ASN A 72 3.98 8.15 -1.05
N LYS A 73 4.70 7.04 -0.89
CA LYS A 73 4.92 6.08 -1.97
C LYS A 73 3.64 5.36 -2.38
N ILE A 74 2.80 4.99 -1.42
CA ILE A 74 1.50 4.36 -1.67
C ILE A 74 0.57 5.32 -2.43
N MET A 75 0.46 6.57 -1.98
CA MET A 75 -0.36 7.58 -2.65
C MET A 75 0.14 7.84 -4.08
N LYS A 76 1.46 7.95 -4.29
CA LYS A 76 2.02 8.08 -5.63
C LYS A 76 1.70 6.88 -6.53
N ALA A 77 1.75 5.66 -5.99
CA ALA A 77 1.40 4.45 -6.74
C ALA A 77 -0.09 4.44 -7.11
N TYR A 78 -0.95 4.89 -6.19
CA TYR A 78 -2.38 5.03 -6.42
C TYR A 78 -2.70 6.04 -7.52
N ASP A 79 -2.07 7.22 -7.49
CA ASP A 79 -2.24 8.24 -8.53
C ASP A 79 -1.86 7.71 -9.92
N ILE A 80 -0.78 6.94 -10.02
CA ILE A 80 -0.36 6.29 -11.28
C ILE A 80 -1.46 5.36 -11.80
N VAL A 81 -2.06 4.53 -10.93
CA VAL A 81 -3.11 3.59 -11.35
C VAL A 81 -4.40 4.30 -11.70
N LYS A 82 -4.80 5.34 -10.97
CA LYS A 82 -5.98 6.14 -11.29
C LYS A 82 -5.84 6.82 -12.64
N ASN A 83 -4.74 7.54 -12.87
CA ASN A 83 -4.49 8.21 -14.14
C ASN A 83 -4.44 7.22 -15.32
N ARG A 84 -3.75 6.08 -15.17
CA ARG A 84 -3.72 5.04 -16.22
C ARG A 84 -5.10 4.46 -16.54
N SER A 85 -5.97 4.35 -15.52
CA SER A 85 -7.34 3.83 -15.70
C SER A 85 -8.24 4.84 -16.42
N GLU A 86 -8.01 6.14 -16.22
CA GLU A 86 -8.70 7.22 -16.93
C GLU A 86 -8.24 7.32 -18.38
N GLU A 87 -6.95 7.13 -18.65
CA GLU A 87 -6.40 7.10 -20.01
C GLU A 87 -6.92 5.91 -20.84
N GLY A 88 -7.07 4.72 -20.23
CA GLY A 88 -7.59 3.52 -20.91
C GLY A 88 -9.11 3.44 -21.09
N SER A 89 -9.87 4.42 -20.56
CA SER A 89 -11.33 4.49 -20.68
C SER A 89 -11.80 5.43 -21.80
N ALA A 90 -10.87 6.03 -22.55
CA ALA A 90 -11.12 7.00 -23.61
C ALA A 90 -11.09 6.40 -25.05
N GLU A 91 -11.08 5.07 -25.18
CA GLU A 91 -11.10 4.33 -26.46
C GLU A 91 -12.47 3.70 -26.79
#